data_AF-C1FEQ3-F1
#
_entry.id   AF-C1FEQ3-F1
#
_cell.length_a   1.000
_cell.length_b   1.000
_cell.length_c   1.000
_cell.angle_alpha   90.00
_cell.angle_beta   90.00
_cell.angle_gamma   90.00
#
_symmetry.space_group_name_H-M   'P 1'
#
loop_
_entity.id
_entity.type
_entity.pdbx_description
1 polymer ?
#
loop_
_entity_poly.entity_id
_entity_poly.type
_entity_poly.pdbx_seq_one_letter_code
_entity_poly.pdbx_strand_id
1 'polypeptide(L)'
;MALVVKRDRGRPKGSKNKVKSASAPVPAVKRGRGRPKGSKNRKTPDADLVVEPDVLICPITRTMFRDPVVLFDSGHTYERSAILSHFCRNGAKDPLTRRALSSTKVTTNWAVRQIVQFWLDKHPGVMPDGWEIREVLEPSKDDGTRRIDEGGDVGVLRTWRAMCPALQEVWPEDEQPQDWEGVTMENNGRVVELELEDVGLTGAVPAELGRLSALRKLSLSRNRLTSVPAEIGQLTSLVKLYLHDNRLTSVPAEIGQLTSLEGLWLRHNQLTSLPAEIGQLTALRVLLLYGNQLTSVPAEIGQLTSLTELHLADNQLTSVPAEIGQLTSLERLGLRDNQLTSVPAEIGQLTSLERLYLGGNRLTSVPAEIGQLTELKELNLEGNQLTSVPAEIGQLTSLERLYLGHNQLTSVPAVIRERNPSILYW
;
A
#
# COMPACT_ATOMS: atom_id res chain seq x y z
N MET A 1 -33.30 37.52 -8.30
CA MET A 1 -33.13 37.80 -6.86
C MET A 1 -31.68 37.53 -6.50
N ALA A 2 -30.90 38.60 -6.38
CA ALA A 2 -29.49 38.57 -5.96
C ALA A 2 -29.42 39.25 -4.58
N LEU A 3 -28.61 38.71 -3.67
CA LEU A 3 -28.30 39.37 -2.41
C LEU A 3 -26.78 39.47 -2.25
N VAL A 4 -26.33 40.71 -2.48
CA VAL A 4 -25.00 41.27 -2.21
C VAL A 4 -25.05 41.84 -0.80
N VAL A 5 -24.03 41.59 0.04
CA VAL A 5 -23.66 42.53 1.11
C VAL A 5 -22.13 42.70 1.17
N LYS A 6 -21.73 43.96 1.01
CA LYS A 6 -20.38 44.55 1.07
C LYS A 6 -19.80 44.50 2.50
N ARG A 7 -18.53 44.13 2.64
CA ARG A 7 -17.36 44.97 3.03
C ARG A 7 -17.57 45.90 4.23
N ASP A 8 -16.68 45.77 5.21
CA ASP A 8 -16.00 46.94 5.77
C ASP A 8 -14.52 46.68 6.10
N ARG A 9 -13.68 47.69 5.86
CA ARG A 9 -12.22 47.70 6.08
C ARG A 9 -11.90 48.73 7.17
N GLY A 10 -11.04 48.38 8.12
CA GLY A 10 -10.45 49.36 9.03
C GLY A 10 -9.30 48.81 9.87
N ARG A 11 -8.06 49.10 9.47
CA ARG A 11 -6.80 49.08 10.26
C ARG A 11 -6.41 50.58 10.45
N PRO A 12 -5.32 51.02 11.14
CA PRO A 12 -4.23 50.31 11.86
C PRO A 12 -3.68 51.04 13.13
N LYS A 13 -2.45 50.65 13.56
CA LYS A 13 -1.47 51.24 14.52
C LYS A 13 -1.53 50.64 15.93
N GLY A 14 -0.45 50.35 16.67
CA GLY A 14 0.99 50.44 16.43
C GLY A 14 1.78 50.33 17.75
N SER A 15 2.82 49.49 17.74
CA SER A 15 4.12 49.64 18.43
C SER A 15 4.35 49.31 19.94
N LYS A 16 5.46 48.55 20.13
CA LYS A 16 6.50 48.57 21.19
C LYS A 16 6.09 48.38 22.67
N ASN A 17 6.56 47.32 23.33
CA ASN A 17 7.83 47.33 24.10
C ASN A 17 8.12 46.00 24.83
N LYS A 18 9.43 45.73 24.99
CA LYS A 18 10.04 44.70 25.84
C LYS A 18 9.70 44.90 27.33
N VAL A 19 9.77 43.84 28.13
CA VAL A 19 10.75 43.64 29.24
C VAL A 19 10.42 42.37 30.05
N LYS A 20 11.48 41.64 30.41
CA LYS A 20 11.55 40.48 31.30
C LYS A 20 11.30 40.89 32.77
N SER A 21 10.69 40.03 33.59
CA SER A 21 11.22 39.69 34.92
C SER A 21 10.42 38.58 35.59
N ALA A 22 11.17 37.60 36.11
CA ALA A 22 10.70 36.52 36.97
C ALA A 22 10.46 37.00 38.40
N SER A 23 9.49 36.38 39.09
CA SER A 23 9.59 35.99 40.51
C SER A 23 8.34 35.24 40.98
N ALA A 24 8.53 33.98 41.36
CA ALA A 24 7.78 33.35 42.46
C ALA A 24 8.51 33.74 43.79
N PRO A 25 8.10 33.37 45.04
CA PRO A 25 7.24 32.23 45.39
C PRO A 25 6.39 32.33 46.72
N VAL A 26 5.84 31.16 47.12
CA VAL A 26 5.51 30.63 48.48
C VAL A 26 4.12 31.01 49.12
N PRO A 27 3.57 30.28 50.14
CA PRO A 27 2.84 28.98 50.07
C PRO A 27 1.56 28.89 50.95
N ALA A 28 0.86 27.74 50.95
CA ALA A 28 0.34 27.07 52.18
C ALA A 28 -0.23 25.66 51.83
N VAL A 29 0.37 24.54 52.24
CA VAL A 29 0.21 23.76 53.50
C VAL A 29 -0.86 22.65 53.46
N LYS A 30 -0.32 21.42 53.32
CA LYS A 30 -0.56 20.12 54.02
C LYS A 30 -1.98 19.68 54.43
N ARG A 31 -2.27 18.41 54.10
CA ARG A 31 -2.48 17.21 54.97
C ARG A 31 -2.81 16.03 54.01
N GLY A 32 -2.25 14.82 54.03
CA GLY A 32 -1.46 14.08 55.01
C GLY A 32 -2.23 12.82 55.43
N ARG A 33 -1.74 11.61 55.03
CA ARG A 33 -1.97 10.21 55.52
C ARG A 33 -2.19 9.26 54.33
N GLY A 34 -1.60 8.08 54.18
CA GLY A 34 -0.66 7.25 54.94
C GLY A 34 -0.43 5.95 54.13
N ARG A 35 0.77 5.39 54.22
CA ARG A 35 1.27 4.15 53.54
C ARG A 35 0.74 2.87 54.23
N PRO A 36 0.79 1.65 53.63
CA PRO A 36 2.07 0.93 53.41
C PRO A 36 2.18 -0.01 52.19
N LYS A 37 3.43 -0.45 51.96
CA LYS A 37 3.88 -1.45 50.97
C LYS A 37 3.47 -2.88 51.35
N GLY A 38 3.24 -3.72 50.34
CA GLY A 38 3.27 -5.19 50.43
C GLY A 38 3.51 -5.80 49.05
N SER A 39 4.62 -6.53 48.89
CA SER A 39 5.01 -7.23 47.67
C SER A 39 4.27 -8.56 47.51
N LYS A 40 4.03 -8.99 46.25
CA LYS A 40 4.16 -10.38 45.79
C LYS A 40 3.97 -10.46 44.26
N ASN A 41 4.97 -11.03 43.59
CA ASN A 41 4.95 -11.48 42.19
C ASN A 41 3.75 -12.39 41.90
N ARG A 42 3.11 -12.22 40.74
CA ARG A 42 2.61 -13.31 39.88
C ARG A 42 2.40 -12.80 38.44
N LYS A 43 2.66 -13.72 37.51
CA LYS A 43 2.73 -13.59 36.05
C LYS A 43 1.44 -13.04 35.41
N THR A 44 1.58 -12.47 34.22
CA THR A 44 0.52 -12.11 33.25
C THR A 44 -0.39 -13.31 32.92
N PRO A 45 -1.63 -13.03 32.48
CA PRO A 45 -1.93 -13.01 31.04
C PRO A 45 -2.65 -11.74 30.58
N ASP A 46 -2.65 -11.54 29.26
CA ASP A 46 -3.25 -10.43 28.52
C ASP A 46 -4.66 -10.06 28.97
N ALA A 47 -4.89 -8.76 29.11
CA ALA A 47 -6.17 -8.19 29.48
C ALA A 47 -7.10 -8.12 28.26
N ASP A 48 -8.00 -9.10 28.16
CA ASP A 48 -9.25 -8.95 27.43
C ASP A 48 -10.00 -7.70 27.94
N LEU A 49 -10.52 -6.91 27.00
CA LEU A 49 -11.37 -5.76 27.31
C LEU A 49 -12.64 -6.25 28.02
N VAL A 50 -12.71 -6.06 29.33
CA VAL A 50 -13.94 -6.14 30.10
C VAL A 50 -14.78 -4.91 29.76
N VAL A 51 -15.78 -5.07 28.90
CA VAL A 51 -16.87 -4.09 28.78
C VAL A 51 -17.74 -4.27 30.02
N GLU A 52 -17.84 -3.24 30.87
CA GLU A 52 -18.71 -3.29 32.04
C GLU A 52 -20.18 -3.55 31.62
N PRO A 53 -20.93 -4.39 32.35
CA PRO A 53 -22.17 -4.98 31.82
C PRO A 53 -23.39 -4.04 31.80
N ASP A 54 -23.27 -2.84 32.36
CA ASP A 54 -24.45 -2.11 32.86
C ASP A 54 -24.89 -0.93 31.99
N VAL A 55 -24.28 -0.67 30.82
CA VAL A 55 -24.75 0.43 29.98
C VAL A 55 -24.66 0.14 28.48
N LEU A 56 -25.80 -0.19 27.87
CA LEU A 56 -25.98 -0.08 26.41
C LEU A 56 -26.27 1.40 26.09
N ILE A 57 -25.24 2.19 25.79
CA ILE A 57 -25.39 3.64 25.52
C ILE A 57 -25.76 3.87 24.03
N CYS A 58 -26.84 3.26 23.53
CA CYS A 58 -27.58 3.75 22.35
C CYS A 58 -28.79 2.86 22.03
N PRO A 59 -29.92 3.44 21.54
CA PRO A 59 -31.00 2.65 20.98
C PRO A 59 -30.55 2.03 19.64
N ILE A 60 -30.20 0.74 19.67
CA ILE A 60 -29.93 -0.05 18.47
C ILE A 60 -31.26 -0.17 17.70
N THR A 61 -31.35 0.43 16.51
CA THR A 61 -32.58 0.36 15.69
C THR A 61 -32.44 -0.68 14.58
N ARG A 62 -33.59 -1.16 14.05
CA ARG A 62 -33.69 -2.18 12.98
C ARG A 62 -32.86 -1.84 11.73
N THR A 63 -32.52 -0.57 11.52
CA THR A 63 -31.77 -0.08 10.35
C THR A 63 -30.25 -0.09 10.51
N MET A 64 -29.71 -0.20 11.74
CA MET A 64 -28.26 -0.03 12.02
C MET A 64 -27.34 -1.14 11.48
N PHE A 65 -27.87 -2.20 10.90
CA PHE A 65 -27.08 -3.36 10.45
C PHE A 65 -26.84 -3.42 8.94
N ARG A 66 -27.11 -2.33 8.20
CA ARG A 66 -26.89 -2.26 6.76
C ARG A 66 -25.41 -2.12 6.36
N ASP A 67 -24.59 -1.50 7.21
CA ASP A 67 -23.14 -1.30 7.01
C ASP A 67 -22.34 -1.86 8.19
N PRO A 68 -21.03 -2.18 8.04
CA PRO A 68 -20.16 -2.52 9.16
C PRO A 68 -20.19 -1.43 10.24
N VAL A 69 -20.24 -1.83 11.51
CA VAL A 69 -20.34 -0.90 12.64
C VAL A 69 -18.97 -0.71 13.31
N VAL A 70 -18.59 0.52 13.61
CA VAL A 70 -17.35 0.82 14.36
C VAL A 70 -17.68 0.98 15.83
N LEU A 71 -16.89 0.34 16.68
CA LEU A 71 -16.97 0.44 18.13
C LEU A 71 -15.86 1.37 18.65
N PHE A 72 -16.25 2.36 19.45
CA PHE A 72 -15.30 3.27 20.08
C PHE A 72 -15.10 2.97 21.57
N ASP A 73 -13.98 3.42 22.12
CA ASP A 73 -13.68 3.36 23.56
C ASP A 73 -14.74 4.07 24.42
N SER A 74 -15.53 4.95 23.82
CA SER A 74 -16.71 5.60 24.43
C SER A 74 -17.92 4.66 24.59
N GLY A 75 -17.88 3.46 24.03
CA GLY A 75 -19.00 2.51 24.01
C GLY A 75 -20.03 2.77 22.92
N HIS A 76 -19.86 3.81 22.10
CA HIS A 76 -20.79 4.13 21.02
C HIS A 76 -20.52 3.29 19.76
N THR A 77 -21.61 2.89 19.10
CA THR A 77 -21.63 2.25 17.80
C THR A 77 -22.17 3.18 16.74
N TYR A 78 -21.52 3.21 15.58
CA TYR A 78 -22.02 3.97 14.44
C TYR A 78 -21.82 3.17 13.15
N GLU A 79 -22.72 3.36 12.19
CA GLU A 79 -22.55 2.87 10.82
C GLU A 79 -21.29 3.46 10.20
N ARG A 80 -20.48 2.63 9.53
CA ARG A 80 -19.21 3.04 8.92
C ARG A 80 -19.38 4.19 7.93
N SER A 81 -20.43 4.17 7.11
CA SER A 81 -20.74 5.24 6.15
C SER A 81 -21.04 6.58 6.83
N ALA A 82 -21.79 6.56 7.94
CA ALA A 82 -22.11 7.74 8.74
C ALA A 82 -20.86 8.36 9.40
N ILE A 83 -19.94 7.52 9.91
CA ILE A 83 -18.67 7.97 10.49
C ILE A 83 -17.76 8.60 9.44
N LEU A 84 -17.59 7.94 8.29
CA LEU A 84 -16.73 8.44 7.21
C LEU A 84 -17.19 9.82 6.75
N SER A 85 -18.51 10.03 6.59
CA SER A 85 -19.05 11.35 6.26
C SER A 85 -18.86 12.39 7.38
N HIS A 86 -18.84 11.99 8.65
CA HIS A 86 -18.64 12.90 9.80
C HIS A 86 -17.17 13.30 9.97
N PHE A 87 -16.23 12.36 9.85
CA PHE A 87 -14.80 12.60 10.02
C PHE A 87 -14.23 13.53 8.95
N CYS A 88 -14.72 13.41 7.71
CA CYS A 88 -14.38 14.35 6.65
C CYS A 88 -14.79 15.80 6.96
N ARG A 89 -15.81 16.01 7.83
CA ARG A 89 -16.35 17.34 8.13
C ARG A 89 -15.85 17.93 9.46
N ASN A 90 -15.59 17.10 10.47
CA ASN A 90 -15.40 17.57 11.86
C ASN A 90 -14.07 17.16 12.50
N GLY A 91 -13.17 16.48 11.75
CA GLY A 91 -12.00 15.81 12.31
C GLY A 91 -12.39 14.55 13.10
N ALA A 92 -11.43 13.69 13.43
CA ALA A 92 -11.65 12.39 14.09
C ALA A 92 -12.13 12.52 15.55
N LYS A 93 -13.35 13.05 15.75
CA LYS A 93 -13.99 13.26 17.04
C LYS A 93 -15.35 12.57 17.07
N ASP A 94 -15.72 12.05 18.23
CA ASP A 94 -17.03 11.41 18.48
C ASP A 94 -18.15 12.46 18.29
N PRO A 95 -19.17 12.19 17.46
CA PRO A 95 -20.28 13.12 17.21
C PRO A 95 -21.06 13.52 18.47
N LEU A 96 -21.17 12.61 19.44
CA LEU A 96 -21.96 12.78 20.66
C LEU A 96 -21.10 13.30 21.82
N THR A 97 -19.87 12.82 21.97
CA THR A 97 -19.00 13.18 23.11
C THR A 97 -17.95 14.23 22.80
N ARG A 98 -17.71 14.54 21.52
CA ARG A 98 -16.67 15.44 20.99
C ARG A 98 -15.23 15.11 21.41
N ARG A 99 -15.00 13.93 21.98
CA ARG A 99 -13.65 13.43 22.31
C ARG A 99 -12.93 12.99 21.05
N ALA A 100 -11.60 13.14 21.03
CA ALA A 100 -10.76 12.62 19.95
C ALA A 100 -10.81 11.08 19.95
N LEU A 101 -11.01 10.50 18.78
CA LEU A 101 -11.21 9.06 18.63
C LEU A 101 -9.87 8.38 18.36
N SER A 102 -9.60 7.30 19.11
CA SER A 102 -8.48 6.39 18.86
C SER A 102 -9.05 5.13 18.19
N SER A 103 -8.59 4.81 16.98
CA SER A 103 -9.11 3.68 16.19
C SER A 103 -8.39 2.40 16.58
N THR A 104 -9.01 1.54 17.39
CA THR A 104 -8.44 0.20 17.62
C THR A 104 -9.39 -0.97 17.41
N LYS A 105 -10.70 -0.76 17.16
CA LYS A 105 -11.63 -1.89 16.95
C LYS A 105 -12.70 -1.62 15.89
N VAL A 106 -12.52 -2.22 14.71
CA VAL A 106 -13.60 -2.43 13.73
C VAL A 106 -14.14 -3.83 13.99
N THR A 107 -15.43 -3.93 14.32
CA THR A 107 -16.08 -5.21 14.61
C THR A 107 -17.14 -5.48 13.56
N THR A 108 -17.24 -6.72 13.08
CA THR A 108 -18.28 -7.10 12.12
C THR A 108 -19.66 -7.02 12.76
N ASN A 109 -20.70 -6.74 11.97
CA ASN A 109 -22.09 -6.70 12.46
C ASN A 109 -22.49 -8.00 13.19
N TRP A 110 -21.87 -9.12 12.86
CA TRP A 110 -22.06 -10.40 13.53
C TRP A 110 -21.56 -10.41 14.98
N ALA A 111 -20.34 -9.92 15.25
CA ALA A 111 -19.79 -9.90 16.61
C ALA A 111 -20.54 -8.90 17.51
N VAL A 112 -21.03 -7.79 16.95
CA VAL A 112 -21.96 -6.88 17.67
C VAL A 112 -23.26 -7.60 18.03
N ARG A 113 -23.83 -8.42 17.11
CA ARG A 113 -25.04 -9.19 17.39
C ARG A 113 -24.84 -10.24 18.48
N GLN A 114 -23.68 -10.91 18.53
CA GLN A 114 -23.38 -11.88 19.60
C GLN A 114 -23.32 -11.21 20.98
N ILE A 115 -22.73 -10.01 21.06
CA ILE A 115 -22.67 -9.22 22.30
C ILE A 115 -24.09 -8.82 22.75
N VAL A 116 -24.93 -8.37 21.83
CA VAL A 116 -26.33 -7.98 22.11
C VAL A 116 -27.16 -9.19 22.54
N GLN A 117 -27.04 -10.33 21.85
CA GLN A 117 -27.74 -11.57 22.21
C GLN A 117 -27.32 -12.06 23.60
N PHE A 118 -26.02 -12.07 23.89
CA PHE A 118 -25.49 -12.43 25.20
C PHE A 118 -26.00 -11.51 26.31
N TRP A 119 -26.15 -10.21 26.03
CA TRP A 119 -26.74 -9.27 26.99
C TRP A 119 -28.23 -9.53 27.22
N LEU A 120 -29.00 -9.82 26.17
CA LEU A 120 -30.42 -10.16 26.26
C LEU A 120 -30.66 -11.44 27.06
N ASP A 121 -29.79 -12.45 26.90
CA ASP A 121 -29.85 -13.72 27.63
C ASP A 121 -29.58 -13.51 29.14
N LYS A 122 -28.70 -12.55 29.49
CA LYS A 122 -28.41 -12.19 30.89
C LYS A 122 -29.47 -11.32 31.55
N HIS A 123 -30.36 -10.68 30.80
CA HIS A 123 -31.39 -9.79 31.31
C HIS A 123 -32.81 -10.26 30.93
N PRO A 124 -33.26 -11.44 31.41
CA PRO A 124 -34.59 -11.96 31.13
C PRO A 124 -35.68 -10.98 31.61
N GLY A 125 -36.54 -10.53 30.70
CA GLY A 125 -37.68 -9.65 30.96
C GLY A 125 -37.45 -8.18 30.64
N VAL A 126 -36.21 -7.77 30.31
CA VAL A 126 -35.87 -6.38 29.99
C VAL A 126 -35.96 -6.16 28.47
N MET A 127 -36.70 -5.14 28.05
CA MET A 127 -36.81 -4.69 26.66
C MET A 127 -36.05 -3.36 26.51
N PRO A 128 -35.00 -3.28 25.68
CA PRO A 128 -34.26 -2.05 25.47
C PRO A 128 -35.16 -0.92 24.93
N ASP A 129 -34.89 0.32 25.35
CA ASP A 129 -35.64 1.48 24.89
C ASP A 129 -35.55 1.63 23.35
N GLY A 130 -36.71 1.74 22.70
CA GLY A 130 -36.84 1.85 21.25
C GLY A 130 -36.91 0.52 20.48
N TRP A 131 -36.91 -0.63 21.17
CA TRP A 131 -37.16 -1.94 20.55
C TRP A 131 -38.65 -2.25 20.50
N GLU A 132 -39.17 -2.70 19.36
CA GLU A 132 -40.57 -3.14 19.19
C GLU A 132 -40.77 -4.63 19.46
N ILE A 133 -39.70 -5.43 19.30
CA ILE A 133 -39.64 -6.87 19.62
C ILE A 133 -38.29 -7.18 20.25
N ARG A 134 -38.24 -8.20 21.12
CA ARG A 134 -37.01 -8.62 21.81
C ARG A 134 -36.10 -9.52 20.97
N GLU A 135 -36.63 -10.06 19.88
CA GLU A 135 -35.87 -10.91 18.96
C GLU A 135 -34.88 -10.06 18.15
N VAL A 136 -33.60 -10.44 18.20
CA VAL A 136 -32.62 -10.00 17.21
C VAL A 136 -33.01 -10.69 15.90
N LEU A 137 -33.70 -9.98 15.01
CA LEU A 137 -34.12 -10.53 13.72
C LEU A 137 -32.91 -11.17 13.02
N GLU A 138 -33.02 -12.47 12.72
CA GLU A 138 -32.08 -13.07 11.78
C GLU A 138 -32.17 -12.30 10.45
N PRO A 139 -31.03 -12.16 9.73
CA PRO A 139 -31.05 -11.71 8.35
C PRO A 139 -32.24 -12.28 7.60
N SER A 140 -33.02 -11.41 6.97
CA SER A 140 -33.96 -11.87 5.96
C SER A 140 -33.19 -12.74 4.97
N LYS A 141 -33.75 -13.87 4.54
CA LYS A 141 -33.17 -14.70 3.47
C LYS A 141 -32.88 -13.88 2.18
N ASP A 142 -33.47 -12.68 2.08
CA ASP A 142 -33.37 -11.71 0.97
C ASP A 142 -32.67 -10.38 1.32
N ASP A 143 -32.06 -10.17 2.49
CA ASP A 143 -31.34 -8.90 2.78
C ASP A 143 -29.84 -8.93 2.48
N GLY A 144 -29.35 -9.99 1.83
CA GLY A 144 -27.94 -10.13 1.47
C GLY A 144 -27.00 -10.38 2.65
N THR A 145 -27.50 -10.48 3.89
CA THR A 145 -26.69 -10.85 5.06
C THR A 145 -26.81 -12.35 5.37
N ARG A 146 -26.60 -13.21 4.37
CA ARG A 146 -26.39 -14.65 4.61
C ARG A 146 -25.15 -14.86 5.48
N ARG A 147 -25.28 -15.75 6.47
CA ARG A 147 -24.22 -16.40 7.27
C ARG A 147 -22.81 -16.19 6.70
N ILE A 148 -22.01 -15.35 7.37
CA ILE A 148 -20.65 -14.99 6.93
C ILE A 148 -19.62 -16.10 7.28
N ASP A 149 -20.04 -17.17 7.97
CA ASP A 149 -19.17 -18.26 8.43
C ASP A 149 -19.30 -19.60 7.66
N GLU A 150 -19.99 -19.67 6.51
CA GLU A 150 -20.08 -20.93 5.73
C GLU A 150 -19.50 -20.85 4.29
N GLY A 151 -18.96 -19.71 3.85
CA GLY A 151 -18.71 -19.47 2.42
C GLY A 151 -17.33 -19.78 1.85
N GLY A 152 -16.30 -20.02 2.68
CA GLY A 152 -14.91 -20.14 2.19
C GLY A 152 -14.51 -18.99 1.25
N ASP A 153 -13.80 -19.30 0.17
CA ASP A 153 -13.38 -18.31 -0.82
C ASP A 153 -14.56 -17.76 -1.65
N VAL A 154 -15.63 -18.55 -1.85
CA VAL A 154 -16.88 -18.13 -2.51
C VAL A 154 -17.56 -16.97 -1.78
N GLY A 155 -17.54 -17.00 -0.44
CA GLY A 155 -18.08 -15.91 0.38
C GLY A 155 -17.34 -14.60 0.17
N VAL A 156 -16.02 -14.65 -0.01
CA VAL A 156 -15.19 -13.47 -0.31
C VAL A 156 -15.56 -12.87 -1.65
N LEU A 157 -15.66 -13.70 -2.70
CA LEU A 157 -16.01 -13.25 -4.05
C LEU A 157 -17.41 -12.62 -4.09
N ARG A 158 -18.40 -13.25 -3.45
CA ARG A 158 -19.77 -12.69 -3.34
C ARG A 158 -19.81 -11.36 -2.57
N THR A 159 -19.00 -11.24 -1.54
CA THR A 159 -18.87 -9.98 -0.78
C THR A 159 -18.31 -8.87 -1.67
N TRP A 160 -17.24 -9.15 -2.42
CA TRP A 160 -16.67 -8.17 -3.34
C TRP A 160 -17.66 -7.78 -4.43
N ARG A 161 -18.35 -8.75 -5.02
CA ARG A 161 -19.44 -8.51 -5.99
C ARG A 161 -20.48 -7.54 -5.43
N ALA A 162 -20.98 -7.81 -4.22
CA ALA A 162 -22.01 -6.98 -3.59
C ALA A 162 -21.55 -5.53 -3.37
N MET A 163 -20.25 -5.33 -3.10
CA MET A 163 -19.66 -4.00 -2.87
C MET A 163 -19.31 -3.24 -4.15
N CYS A 164 -19.24 -3.93 -5.29
CA CYS A 164 -18.70 -3.35 -6.53
C CYS A 164 -19.70 -3.49 -7.69
N PRO A 165 -20.36 -2.39 -8.12
CA PRO A 165 -21.29 -2.43 -9.25
C PRO A 165 -20.67 -3.00 -10.53
N ALA A 166 -19.41 -2.69 -10.80
CA ALA A 166 -18.67 -3.23 -11.94
C ALA A 166 -18.62 -4.77 -11.94
N LEU A 167 -18.45 -5.39 -10.77
CA LEU A 167 -18.45 -6.84 -10.65
C LEU A 167 -19.85 -7.44 -10.75
N GLN A 168 -20.92 -6.69 -10.46
CA GLN A 168 -22.29 -7.19 -10.64
C GLN A 168 -22.64 -7.40 -12.11
N GLU A 169 -22.01 -6.64 -13.01
CA GLU A 169 -22.16 -6.77 -14.47
C GLU A 169 -21.36 -7.96 -15.02
N VAL A 170 -20.14 -8.20 -14.49
CA VAL A 170 -19.24 -9.27 -14.97
C VAL A 170 -19.55 -10.61 -14.33
N TRP A 171 -20.05 -10.62 -13.10
CA TRP A 171 -20.38 -11.83 -12.36
C TRP A 171 -21.91 -11.94 -12.21
N PRO A 172 -22.59 -12.81 -12.98
CA PRO A 172 -24.03 -12.98 -12.91
C PRO A 172 -24.48 -13.52 -11.54
N GLU A 173 -25.69 -13.14 -11.13
CA GLU A 173 -26.24 -13.56 -9.83
C GLU A 173 -26.70 -15.03 -9.84
N ASP A 174 -27.11 -15.53 -11.00
CA ASP A 174 -27.60 -16.88 -11.23
C ASP A 174 -26.48 -17.92 -11.42
N GLU A 175 -25.22 -17.46 -11.56
CA GLU A 175 -24.05 -18.32 -11.71
C GLU A 175 -23.32 -18.59 -10.38
N GLN A 176 -22.63 -19.73 -10.31
CA GLN A 176 -21.75 -20.02 -9.19
C GLN A 176 -20.39 -19.33 -9.40
N PRO A 177 -19.68 -18.91 -8.33
CA PRO A 177 -18.40 -18.20 -8.49
C PRO A 177 -17.29 -18.98 -9.17
N GLN A 178 -17.40 -20.30 -9.26
CA GLN A 178 -16.49 -21.14 -10.03
C GLN A 178 -16.65 -20.98 -11.54
N ASP A 179 -17.80 -20.46 -11.99
CA ASP A 179 -18.13 -20.24 -13.40
C ASP A 179 -17.97 -18.76 -13.79
N TRP A 180 -17.74 -17.89 -12.80
CA TRP A 180 -17.54 -16.46 -13.02
C TRP A 180 -16.27 -16.17 -13.83
N GLU A 181 -16.38 -15.21 -14.75
CA GLU A 181 -15.25 -14.78 -15.57
C GLU A 181 -14.07 -14.34 -14.69
N GLY A 182 -12.88 -14.87 -15.03
CA GLY A 182 -11.64 -14.56 -14.34
C GLY A 182 -11.44 -15.30 -13.02
N VAL A 183 -12.36 -16.14 -12.56
CA VAL A 183 -12.19 -16.93 -11.33
C VAL A 183 -11.73 -18.35 -11.67
N THR A 184 -10.60 -18.78 -11.11
CA THR A 184 -10.16 -20.19 -11.17
C THR A 184 -10.14 -20.79 -9.79
N MET A 185 -10.81 -21.93 -9.63
CA MET A 185 -10.91 -22.67 -8.36
C MET A 185 -10.33 -24.08 -8.48
N GLU A 186 -9.70 -24.56 -7.41
CA GLU A 186 -9.34 -25.96 -7.23
C GLU A 186 -10.56 -26.79 -6.80
N ASN A 187 -10.49 -28.13 -7.00
CA ASN A 187 -11.55 -29.08 -6.64
C ASN A 187 -11.96 -29.06 -5.15
N ASN A 188 -11.10 -28.52 -4.28
CA ASN A 188 -11.34 -28.34 -2.85
C ASN A 188 -12.12 -27.05 -2.53
N GLY A 189 -12.55 -26.29 -3.55
CA GLY A 189 -13.31 -25.05 -3.40
C GLY A 189 -12.45 -23.82 -3.08
N ARG A 190 -11.13 -23.88 -3.26
CA ARG A 190 -10.21 -22.75 -3.05
C ARG A 190 -9.97 -21.98 -4.34
N VAL A 191 -10.00 -20.65 -4.28
CA VAL A 191 -9.67 -19.76 -5.40
C VAL A 191 -8.16 -19.66 -5.51
N VAL A 192 -7.63 -20.01 -6.69
CA VAL A 192 -6.19 -20.03 -6.96
C VAL A 192 -5.76 -18.98 -7.97
N GLU A 193 -6.65 -18.55 -8.86
CA GLU A 193 -6.39 -17.42 -9.77
C GLU A 193 -7.61 -16.51 -9.82
N LEU A 194 -7.35 -15.21 -9.81
CA LEU A 194 -8.37 -14.17 -9.95
C LEU A 194 -7.90 -13.12 -10.95
N GLU A 195 -8.60 -13.02 -12.09
CA GLU A 195 -8.26 -12.16 -13.22
C GLU A 195 -9.39 -11.19 -13.53
N LEU A 196 -9.28 -9.96 -13.02
CA LEU A 196 -10.26 -8.89 -13.17
C LEU A 196 -9.63 -7.72 -13.91
N GLU A 197 -9.07 -7.97 -15.09
CA GLU A 197 -8.46 -6.95 -15.93
C GLU A 197 -9.55 -6.12 -16.65
N ASP A 198 -9.43 -4.79 -16.59
CA ASP A 198 -10.31 -3.86 -17.33
C ASP A 198 -11.82 -4.04 -17.07
N VAL A 199 -12.19 -4.49 -15.86
CA VAL A 199 -13.60 -4.64 -15.48
C VAL A 199 -14.20 -3.36 -14.89
N GLY A 200 -13.40 -2.29 -14.76
CA GLY A 200 -13.86 -1.00 -14.26
C GLY A 200 -13.90 -0.88 -12.73
N LEU A 201 -13.09 -1.66 -12.01
CA LEU A 201 -12.94 -1.54 -10.56
C LEU A 201 -12.49 -0.14 -10.16
N THR A 202 -13.04 0.38 -9.06
CA THR A 202 -12.71 1.71 -8.53
C THR A 202 -12.48 1.67 -7.03
N GLY A 203 -11.77 2.67 -6.51
CA GLY A 203 -11.55 2.80 -5.07
C GLY A 203 -10.50 1.81 -4.53
N ALA A 204 -10.65 1.40 -3.27
CA ALA A 204 -9.75 0.47 -2.63
C ALA A 204 -10.13 -0.98 -2.94
N VAL A 205 -9.13 -1.85 -3.07
CA VAL A 205 -9.35 -3.30 -3.03
C VAL A 205 -9.88 -3.68 -1.63
N PRO A 206 -10.91 -4.54 -1.52
CA PRO A 206 -11.47 -4.92 -0.22
C PRO A 206 -10.49 -5.74 0.61
N ALA A 207 -10.46 -5.51 1.92
CA ALA A 207 -9.59 -6.21 2.87
C ALA A 207 -9.87 -7.71 2.92
N GLU A 208 -11.12 -8.10 2.68
CA GLU A 208 -11.58 -9.49 2.65
C GLU A 208 -10.84 -10.32 1.60
N LEU A 209 -10.23 -9.70 0.59
CA LEU A 209 -9.39 -10.37 -0.39
C LEU A 209 -8.27 -11.18 0.26
N GLY A 210 -7.70 -10.70 1.37
CA GLY A 210 -6.63 -11.38 2.11
C GLY A 210 -7.00 -12.78 2.62
N ARG A 211 -8.31 -13.10 2.68
CA ARG A 211 -8.80 -14.43 3.08
C ARG A 211 -8.61 -15.50 2.00
N LEU A 212 -8.32 -15.13 0.75
CA LEU A 212 -8.06 -16.06 -0.35
C LEU A 212 -6.66 -16.68 -0.25
N SER A 213 -6.36 -17.36 0.86
CA SER A 213 -5.00 -17.82 1.20
C SER A 213 -4.35 -18.79 0.20
N ALA A 214 -5.13 -19.40 -0.69
CA ALA A 214 -4.65 -20.29 -1.76
C ALA A 214 -4.34 -19.55 -3.09
N LEU A 215 -4.61 -18.25 -3.16
CA LEU A 215 -4.45 -17.46 -4.38
C LEU A 215 -2.98 -17.40 -4.80
N ARG A 216 -2.71 -17.81 -6.03
CA ARG A 216 -1.38 -17.85 -6.66
C ARG A 216 -1.20 -16.76 -7.70
N LYS A 217 -2.28 -16.35 -8.36
CA LYS A 217 -2.27 -15.28 -9.36
C LYS A 217 -3.42 -14.30 -9.09
N LEU A 218 -3.08 -13.03 -9.00
CA LEU A 218 -4.04 -11.94 -8.87
C LEU A 218 -3.77 -10.90 -9.94
N SER A 219 -4.73 -10.70 -10.84
CA SER A 219 -4.69 -9.63 -11.83
C SER A 219 -5.84 -8.65 -11.60
N LEU A 220 -5.48 -7.41 -11.30
CA LEU A 220 -6.40 -6.27 -11.16
C LEU A 220 -5.98 -5.12 -12.08
N SER A 221 -5.23 -5.42 -13.14
CA SER A 221 -4.68 -4.42 -14.05
C SER A 221 -5.73 -3.67 -14.86
N ARG A 222 -5.37 -2.49 -15.38
CA ARG A 222 -6.23 -1.67 -16.23
C ARG A 222 -7.55 -1.27 -15.56
N ASN A 223 -7.51 -0.98 -14.26
CA ASN A 223 -8.67 -0.52 -13.50
C ASN A 223 -8.46 0.93 -13.02
N ARG A 224 -9.29 1.39 -12.08
CA ARG A 224 -9.19 2.72 -11.46
C ARG A 224 -9.01 2.59 -9.94
N LEU A 225 -8.30 1.57 -9.51
CA LEU A 225 -8.01 1.32 -8.09
C LEU A 225 -7.08 2.39 -7.55
N THR A 226 -7.34 2.86 -6.34
CA THR A 226 -6.58 3.92 -5.66
C THR A 226 -5.68 3.39 -4.54
N SER A 227 -5.98 2.21 -3.99
CA SER A 227 -5.17 1.60 -2.93
C SER A 227 -5.33 0.08 -2.85
N VAL A 228 -4.30 -0.57 -2.32
CA VAL A 228 -4.28 -1.98 -1.94
C VAL A 228 -4.28 -2.06 -0.40
N PRO A 229 -5.13 -2.90 0.21
CA PRO A 229 -5.23 -3.03 1.67
C PRO A 229 -4.03 -3.78 2.24
N ALA A 230 -3.74 -3.58 3.53
CA ALA A 230 -2.67 -4.27 4.25
C ALA A 230 -2.86 -5.80 4.24
N GLU A 231 -4.11 -6.26 4.21
CA GLU A 231 -4.49 -7.66 4.16
C GLU A 231 -4.00 -8.38 2.90
N ILE A 232 -3.49 -7.67 1.88
CA ILE A 232 -2.78 -8.30 0.76
C ILE A 232 -1.65 -9.20 1.26
N GLY A 233 -0.97 -8.84 2.35
CA GLY A 233 0.13 -9.64 2.93
C GLY A 233 -0.29 -11.02 3.43
N GLN A 234 -1.59 -11.28 3.59
CA GLN A 234 -2.13 -12.59 3.98
C GLN A 234 -2.10 -13.60 2.82
N LEU A 235 -1.92 -13.15 1.58
CA LEU A 235 -1.90 -13.99 0.37
C LEU A 235 -0.52 -14.65 0.18
N THR A 236 -0.03 -15.39 1.18
CA THR A 236 1.34 -15.94 1.19
C THR A 236 1.64 -16.96 0.08
N SER A 237 0.60 -17.51 -0.57
CA SER A 237 0.71 -18.38 -1.74
C SER A 237 0.85 -17.63 -3.07
N LEU A 238 0.78 -16.29 -3.07
CA LEU A 238 0.74 -15.48 -4.29
C LEU A 238 2.11 -15.48 -4.98
N VAL A 239 2.11 -15.86 -6.26
CA VAL A 239 3.29 -15.95 -7.13
C VAL A 239 3.34 -14.78 -8.10
N LYS A 240 2.19 -14.32 -8.59
CA LYS A 240 2.09 -13.22 -9.57
C LYS A 240 1.03 -12.20 -9.17
N LEU A 241 1.43 -10.94 -9.11
CA LEU A 241 0.56 -9.83 -8.75
C LEU A 241 0.60 -8.73 -9.82
N TYR A 242 -0.50 -8.56 -10.55
CA TYR A 242 -0.67 -7.54 -11.57
C TYR A 242 -1.56 -6.40 -11.08
N LEU A 243 -0.95 -5.23 -10.87
CA LEU A 243 -1.60 -4.00 -10.39
C LEU A 243 -1.34 -2.81 -11.33
N HIS A 244 -0.80 -3.07 -12.52
CA HIS A 244 -0.44 -2.06 -13.49
C HIS A 244 -1.65 -1.34 -14.10
N ASP A 245 -1.43 -0.16 -14.66
CA ASP A 245 -2.47 0.67 -15.29
C ASP A 245 -3.63 0.96 -14.31
N ASN A 246 -3.30 1.51 -13.14
CA ASN A 246 -4.25 1.89 -12.08
C ASN A 246 -3.94 3.32 -11.57
N ARG A 247 -4.50 3.70 -10.41
CA ARG A 247 -4.27 5.00 -9.76
C ARG A 247 -3.68 4.85 -8.36
N LEU A 248 -2.90 3.80 -8.14
CA LEU A 248 -2.29 3.53 -6.84
C LEU A 248 -1.28 4.62 -6.49
N THR A 249 -1.40 5.19 -5.30
CA THR A 249 -0.47 6.21 -4.78
C THR A 249 0.60 5.62 -3.87
N SER A 250 0.35 4.43 -3.32
CA SER A 250 1.28 3.71 -2.45
C SER A 250 1.07 2.19 -2.53
N VAL A 251 2.07 1.45 -2.05
CA VAL A 251 2.01 0.01 -1.79
C VAL A 251 2.10 -0.18 -0.27
N PRO A 252 1.24 -1.00 0.36
CA PRO A 252 1.31 -1.27 1.80
C PRO A 252 2.61 -1.99 2.17
N ALA A 253 3.13 -1.77 3.37
CA ALA A 253 4.34 -2.42 3.87
C ALA A 253 4.19 -3.95 3.93
N GLU A 254 2.96 -4.42 4.17
CA GLU A 254 2.57 -5.81 4.21
C GLU A 254 2.79 -6.55 2.89
N ILE A 255 3.08 -5.84 1.78
CA ILE A 255 3.54 -6.49 0.55
C ILE A 255 4.75 -7.40 0.80
N GLY A 256 5.64 -7.04 1.73
CA GLY A 256 6.81 -7.83 2.08
C GLY A 256 6.50 -9.22 2.65
N GLN A 257 5.24 -9.47 3.06
CA GLN A 257 4.80 -10.77 3.57
C GLN A 257 4.54 -11.79 2.44
N LEU A 258 4.51 -11.36 1.18
CA LEU A 258 4.30 -12.21 0.01
C LEU A 258 5.58 -12.98 -0.38
N THR A 259 6.07 -13.83 0.51
CA THR A 259 7.38 -14.50 0.35
C THR A 259 7.48 -15.45 -0.84
N SER A 260 6.34 -15.87 -1.43
CA SER A 260 6.28 -16.69 -2.65
C SER A 260 6.22 -15.87 -3.95
N LEU A 261 6.19 -14.53 -3.87
CA LEU A 261 5.96 -13.68 -5.03
C LEU A 261 7.18 -13.66 -5.95
N GLU A 262 6.97 -14.08 -7.21
CA GLU A 262 8.01 -14.10 -8.24
C GLU A 262 7.88 -12.92 -9.22
N GLY A 263 6.67 -12.38 -9.40
CA GLY A 263 6.41 -11.27 -10.31
C GLY A 263 5.48 -10.21 -9.74
N LEU A 264 5.93 -8.95 -9.79
CA LEU A 264 5.17 -7.78 -9.33
C LEU A 264 5.13 -6.70 -10.43
N TRP A 265 3.93 -6.46 -10.95
CA TRP A 265 3.69 -5.46 -12.00
C TRP A 265 2.93 -4.25 -11.46
N LEU A 266 3.63 -3.14 -11.29
CA LEU A 266 3.13 -1.88 -10.73
C LEU A 266 3.26 -0.68 -11.69
N ARG A 267 3.70 -0.93 -12.93
CA ARG A 267 3.89 0.12 -13.96
C ARG A 267 2.60 0.93 -14.21
N HIS A 268 2.74 2.18 -14.67
CA HIS A 268 1.62 3.08 -14.95
C HIS A 268 0.66 3.24 -13.76
N ASN A 269 1.21 3.73 -12.65
CA ASN A 269 0.48 4.12 -11.44
C ASN A 269 0.94 5.53 -10.99
N GLN A 270 0.63 5.92 -9.76
CA GLN A 270 0.99 7.22 -9.17
C GLN A 270 1.89 7.05 -7.95
N LEU A 271 2.69 5.98 -7.92
CA LEU A 271 3.55 5.67 -6.77
C LEU A 271 4.65 6.71 -6.63
N THR A 272 4.78 7.30 -5.44
CA THR A 272 5.85 8.27 -5.12
C THR A 272 7.04 7.63 -4.41
N SER A 273 6.82 6.49 -3.75
CA SER A 273 7.84 5.72 -3.03
C SER A 273 7.46 4.24 -2.96
N LEU A 274 8.43 3.40 -2.60
CA LEU A 274 8.22 2.00 -2.22
C LEU A 274 8.45 1.82 -0.72
N PRO A 275 7.72 0.90 -0.05
CA PRO A 275 8.05 0.50 1.31
C PRO A 275 9.40 -0.21 1.35
N ALA A 276 10.13 -0.08 2.47
CA ALA A 276 11.40 -0.79 2.69
C ALA A 276 11.20 -2.32 2.70
N GLU A 277 10.02 -2.75 3.14
CA GLU A 277 9.57 -4.13 3.19
C GLU A 277 9.53 -4.80 1.80
N ILE A 278 9.65 -4.05 0.70
CA ILE A 278 9.84 -4.65 -0.63
C ILE A 278 11.02 -5.61 -0.66
N GLY A 279 12.10 -5.34 0.11
CA GLY A 279 13.28 -6.20 0.20
C GLY A 279 13.02 -7.59 0.78
N GLN A 280 11.86 -7.80 1.42
CA GLN A 280 11.47 -9.10 1.98
C GLN A 280 10.98 -10.10 0.91
N LEU A 281 10.73 -9.64 -0.32
CA LEU A 281 10.28 -10.46 -1.45
C LEU A 281 11.44 -11.26 -2.06
N THR A 282 12.11 -12.11 -1.29
CA THR A 282 13.36 -12.78 -1.69
C THR A 282 13.20 -13.75 -2.87
N ALA A 283 11.97 -14.18 -3.20
CA ALA A 283 11.65 -14.98 -4.39
C ALA A 283 11.41 -14.15 -5.67
N LEU A 284 11.37 -12.82 -5.57
CA LEU A 284 10.99 -11.95 -6.68
C LEU A 284 12.02 -11.98 -7.80
N ARG A 285 11.55 -12.25 -9.03
CA ARG A 285 12.35 -12.33 -10.26
C ARG A 285 12.11 -11.13 -11.17
N VAL A 286 10.88 -10.62 -11.19
CA VAL A 286 10.46 -9.52 -12.08
C VAL A 286 9.75 -8.44 -11.29
N LEU A 287 10.29 -7.21 -11.36
CA LEU A 287 9.71 -6.02 -10.75
C LEU A 287 9.57 -4.90 -11.80
N LEU A 288 8.32 -4.63 -12.23
CA LEU A 288 8.02 -3.59 -13.22
C LEU A 288 7.37 -2.38 -12.56
N LEU A 289 8.06 -1.25 -12.56
CA LEU A 289 7.70 0.00 -11.88
C LEU A 289 7.68 1.22 -12.82
N TYR A 290 7.86 1.02 -14.12
CA TYR A 290 7.99 2.14 -15.05
C TYR A 290 6.70 2.97 -15.18
N GLY A 291 6.81 4.24 -15.52
CA GLY A 291 5.65 5.14 -15.63
C GLY A 291 4.99 5.40 -14.27
N ASN A 292 5.79 5.72 -13.27
CA ASN A 292 5.34 6.11 -11.92
C ASN A 292 5.92 7.49 -11.56
N GLN A 293 5.82 7.88 -10.29
CA GLN A 293 6.32 9.16 -9.78
C GLN A 293 7.40 8.95 -8.71
N LEU A 294 8.14 7.83 -8.79
CA LEU A 294 9.13 7.45 -7.78
C LEU A 294 10.26 8.49 -7.76
N THR A 295 10.56 9.03 -6.59
CA THR A 295 11.69 9.95 -6.40
C THR A 295 12.96 9.25 -5.92
N SER A 296 12.81 8.06 -5.33
CA SER A 296 13.90 7.21 -4.84
C SER A 296 13.53 5.73 -4.87
N VAL A 297 14.55 4.89 -4.80
CA VAL A 297 14.43 3.44 -4.57
C VAL A 297 15.02 3.14 -3.18
N PRO A 298 14.35 2.36 -2.32
CA PRO A 298 14.87 2.01 -0.99
C PRO A 298 16.15 1.16 -1.11
N ALA A 299 17.06 1.29 -0.14
CA ALA A 299 18.30 0.51 -0.10
C ALA A 299 18.02 -1.01 0.00
N GLU A 300 16.91 -1.36 0.63
CA GLU A 300 16.40 -2.72 0.78
C GLU A 300 16.12 -3.41 -0.57
N ILE A 301 16.09 -2.68 -1.69
CA ILE A 301 16.04 -3.29 -3.02
C ILE A 301 17.17 -4.30 -3.22
N GLY A 302 18.36 -4.07 -2.64
CA GLY A 302 19.51 -4.98 -2.74
C GLY A 302 19.27 -6.36 -2.11
N GLN A 303 18.23 -6.51 -1.30
CA GLN A 303 17.87 -7.80 -0.67
C GLN A 303 17.17 -8.74 -1.65
N LEU A 304 16.71 -8.26 -2.80
CA LEU A 304 16.04 -9.04 -3.85
C LEU A 304 17.02 -9.87 -4.68
N THR A 305 17.81 -10.71 -4.03
CA THR A 305 18.92 -11.47 -4.66
C THR A 305 18.52 -12.41 -5.80
N SER A 306 17.23 -12.76 -5.91
CA SER A 306 16.67 -13.55 -7.02
C SER A 306 16.20 -12.71 -8.23
N LEU A 307 16.28 -11.37 -8.14
CA LEU A 307 15.73 -10.47 -9.15
C LEU A 307 16.54 -10.55 -10.45
N THR A 308 15.84 -10.80 -11.55
CA THR A 308 16.40 -10.88 -12.91
C THR A 308 16.04 -9.67 -13.76
N GLU A 309 14.88 -9.06 -13.52
CA GLU A 309 14.41 -7.88 -14.26
C GLU A 309 13.91 -6.78 -13.33
N LEU A 310 14.50 -5.59 -13.45
CA LEU A 310 14.09 -4.38 -12.74
C LEU A 310 13.86 -3.24 -13.73
N HIS A 311 12.61 -2.78 -13.85
CA HIS A 311 12.25 -1.70 -14.76
C HIS A 311 11.71 -0.49 -13.99
N LEU A 312 12.48 0.60 -13.97
CA LEU A 312 12.23 1.86 -13.29
C LEU A 312 12.15 3.04 -14.27
N ALA A 313 12.02 2.78 -15.57
CA ALA A 313 11.96 3.83 -16.57
C ALA A 313 10.78 4.80 -16.36
N ASP A 314 10.86 6.03 -16.88
CA ASP A 314 9.76 7.01 -16.78
C ASP A 314 9.31 7.23 -15.32
N ASN A 315 10.25 7.71 -14.50
CA ASN A 315 10.06 8.06 -13.09
C ASN A 315 10.79 9.39 -12.80
N GLN A 316 10.90 9.76 -11.52
CA GLN A 316 11.54 11.00 -11.07
C GLN A 316 12.80 10.73 -10.23
N LEU A 317 13.47 9.60 -10.48
CA LEU A 317 14.62 9.18 -9.69
C LEU A 317 15.79 10.15 -9.87
N THR A 318 16.36 10.64 -8.77
CA THR A 318 17.57 11.47 -8.78
C THR A 318 18.84 10.67 -8.53
N SER A 319 18.72 9.48 -7.94
CA SER A 319 19.82 8.58 -7.64
C SER A 319 19.33 7.12 -7.60
N VAL A 320 20.29 6.20 -7.69
CA VAL A 320 20.10 4.76 -7.44
C VAL A 320 20.93 4.40 -6.21
N PRO A 321 20.41 3.63 -5.25
CA PRO A 321 21.16 3.20 -4.06
C PRO A 321 22.35 2.30 -4.46
N ALA A 322 23.45 2.37 -3.69
CA ALA A 322 24.64 1.55 -3.91
C ALA A 322 24.32 0.05 -3.76
N GLU A 323 23.33 -0.27 -2.92
CA GLU A 323 22.80 -1.61 -2.68
C GLU A 323 22.25 -2.27 -3.95
N ILE A 324 22.02 -1.53 -5.04
CA ILE A 324 21.70 -2.13 -6.34
C ILE A 324 22.75 -3.17 -6.75
N GLY A 325 24.03 -2.97 -6.41
CA GLY A 325 25.11 -3.91 -6.73
C GLY A 325 24.97 -5.29 -6.08
N GLN A 326 24.08 -5.43 -5.08
CA GLN A 326 23.78 -6.72 -4.44
C GLN A 326 22.89 -7.63 -5.30
N LEU A 327 22.27 -7.09 -6.36
CA LEU A 327 21.39 -7.84 -7.27
C LEU A 327 22.20 -8.64 -8.31
N THR A 328 23.06 -9.55 -7.85
CA THR A 328 24.01 -10.27 -8.72
C THR A 328 23.35 -11.18 -9.77
N SER A 329 22.08 -11.53 -9.60
CA SER A 329 21.26 -12.28 -10.57
C SER A 329 20.59 -11.38 -11.63
N LEU A 330 20.73 -10.06 -11.54
CA LEU A 330 20.01 -9.12 -12.41
C LEU A 330 20.54 -9.18 -13.84
N GLU A 331 19.65 -9.44 -14.79
CA GLU A 331 19.96 -9.52 -16.22
C GLU A 331 19.55 -8.24 -16.96
N ARG A 332 18.50 -7.55 -16.48
CA ARG A 332 17.94 -6.36 -17.13
C ARG A 332 17.67 -5.26 -16.12
N LEU A 333 18.28 -4.10 -16.35
CA LEU A 333 18.06 -2.89 -15.57
C LEU A 333 17.61 -1.74 -16.46
N GLY A 334 16.35 -1.34 -16.31
CA GLY A 334 15.76 -0.20 -17.00
C GLY A 334 15.68 1.04 -16.12
N LEU A 335 16.43 2.09 -16.44
CA LEU A 335 16.47 3.37 -15.73
C LEU A 335 16.27 4.57 -16.67
N ARG A 336 15.79 4.32 -17.89
CA ARG A 336 15.57 5.33 -18.92
C ARG A 336 14.60 6.42 -18.44
N ASP A 337 14.74 7.65 -18.94
CA ASP A 337 13.78 8.74 -18.72
C ASP A 337 13.55 9.01 -17.22
N ASN A 338 14.64 9.34 -16.53
CA ASN A 338 14.68 9.72 -15.12
C ASN A 338 15.48 11.02 -14.93
N GLN A 339 15.85 11.37 -13.70
CA GLN A 339 16.62 12.58 -13.39
C GLN A 339 18.01 12.25 -12.80
N LEU A 340 18.55 11.08 -13.12
CA LEU A 340 19.82 10.61 -12.57
C LEU A 340 20.98 11.52 -13.00
N THR A 341 21.79 11.95 -12.05
CA THR A 341 23.02 12.72 -12.30
C THR A 341 24.28 11.85 -12.26
N SER A 342 24.20 10.70 -11.59
CA SER A 342 25.25 9.69 -11.52
C SER A 342 24.65 8.29 -11.38
N VAL A 343 25.51 7.28 -11.57
CA VAL A 343 25.24 5.87 -11.27
C VAL A 343 26.29 5.42 -10.24
N PRO A 344 25.92 4.66 -9.20
CA PRO A 344 26.88 4.15 -8.20
C PRO A 344 27.93 3.24 -8.84
N ALA A 345 29.15 3.22 -8.29
CA ALA A 345 30.23 2.35 -8.76
C ALA A 345 29.88 0.86 -8.60
N GLU A 346 29.05 0.57 -7.60
CA GLU A 346 28.49 -0.75 -7.30
C GLU A 346 27.68 -1.34 -8.47
N ILE A 347 27.32 -0.55 -9.49
CA ILE A 347 26.74 -1.08 -10.73
C ILE A 347 27.64 -2.16 -11.35
N GLY A 348 28.97 -2.05 -11.22
CA GLY A 348 29.91 -3.06 -11.73
C GLY A 348 29.81 -4.43 -11.06
N GLN A 349 29.10 -4.53 -9.92
CA GLN A 349 28.86 -5.79 -9.21
C GLN A 349 27.73 -6.63 -9.82
N LEU A 350 26.96 -6.07 -10.76
CA LEU A 350 25.88 -6.76 -11.47
C LEU A 350 26.42 -7.71 -12.54
N THR A 351 27.19 -8.72 -12.15
CA THR A 351 27.96 -9.58 -13.07
C THR A 351 27.12 -10.36 -14.08
N SER A 352 25.82 -10.54 -13.83
CA SER A 352 24.88 -11.20 -14.76
C SER A 352 24.16 -10.25 -15.72
N LEU A 353 24.44 -8.94 -15.65
CA LEU A 353 23.67 -7.94 -16.37
C LEU A 353 23.95 -7.99 -17.87
N GLU A 354 22.89 -8.22 -18.65
CA GLU A 354 22.94 -8.25 -20.10
C GLU A 354 22.52 -6.93 -20.74
N ARG A 355 21.57 -6.22 -20.11
CA ARG A 355 20.97 -5.00 -20.67
C ARG A 355 20.87 -3.91 -19.62
N LEU A 356 21.49 -2.76 -19.92
CA LEU A 356 21.45 -1.57 -19.08
C LEU A 356 20.94 -0.37 -19.89
N TYR A 357 19.80 0.16 -19.48
CA TYR A 357 19.16 1.31 -20.12
C TYR A 357 19.22 2.53 -19.21
N LEU A 358 20.06 3.50 -19.55
CA LEU A 358 20.27 4.76 -18.82
C LEU A 358 19.93 6.00 -19.67
N GLY A 359 19.34 5.81 -20.84
CA GLY A 359 19.04 6.92 -21.75
C GLY A 359 18.04 7.93 -21.18
N GLY A 360 18.06 9.17 -21.66
CA GLY A 360 17.12 10.22 -21.21
C GLY A 360 17.30 10.62 -19.74
N ASN A 361 18.54 10.72 -19.28
CA ASN A 361 18.89 11.14 -17.91
C ASN A 361 19.74 12.43 -17.92
N ARG A 362 20.34 12.79 -16.77
CA ARG A 362 21.22 13.95 -16.61
C ARG A 362 22.64 13.52 -16.25
N LEU A 363 23.07 12.33 -16.69
CA LEU A 363 24.38 11.79 -16.35
C LEU A 363 25.48 12.66 -16.95
N THR A 364 26.42 13.08 -16.11
CA THR A 364 27.63 13.82 -16.54
C THR A 364 28.85 12.90 -16.65
N SER A 365 28.81 11.74 -16.00
CA SER A 365 29.82 10.69 -16.05
C SER A 365 29.22 9.31 -15.82
N VAL A 366 29.93 8.27 -16.25
CA VAL A 366 29.66 6.86 -15.94
C VAL A 366 30.87 6.31 -15.15
N PRO A 367 30.67 5.53 -14.06
CA PRO A 367 31.77 4.94 -13.30
C PRO A 367 32.63 3.99 -14.16
N ALA A 368 33.93 3.91 -13.85
CA ALA A 368 34.86 3.01 -14.55
C ALA A 368 34.50 1.53 -14.35
N GLU A 369 33.88 1.23 -13.21
CA GLU A 369 33.35 -0.08 -12.83
C GLU A 369 32.32 -0.63 -13.81
N ILE A 370 31.75 0.20 -14.69
CA ILE A 370 30.92 -0.28 -15.79
C ILE A 370 31.64 -1.34 -16.64
N GLY A 371 32.97 -1.26 -16.77
CA GLY A 371 33.78 -2.24 -17.51
C GLY A 371 33.79 -3.65 -16.91
N GLN A 372 33.32 -3.81 -15.67
CA GLN A 372 33.22 -5.11 -14.98
C GLN A 372 32.02 -5.94 -15.46
N LEU A 373 31.08 -5.34 -16.20
CA LEU A 373 29.87 -5.99 -16.71
C LEU A 373 30.15 -6.83 -17.96
N THR A 374 30.97 -7.88 -17.83
CA THR A 374 31.47 -8.64 -19.00
C THR A 374 30.39 -9.36 -19.81
N GLU A 375 29.21 -9.61 -19.22
CA GLU A 375 28.04 -10.19 -19.89
C GLU A 375 27.13 -9.16 -20.58
N LEU A 376 27.45 -7.87 -20.48
CA LEU A 376 26.62 -6.79 -21.02
C LEU A 376 26.61 -6.82 -22.55
N LYS A 377 25.42 -7.01 -23.12
CA LYS A 377 25.15 -7.03 -24.56
C LYS A 377 24.66 -5.68 -25.07
N GLU A 378 23.93 -4.94 -24.23
CA GLU A 378 23.35 -3.67 -24.61
C GLU A 378 23.52 -2.61 -23.53
N LEU A 379 24.15 -1.50 -23.89
CA LEU A 379 24.32 -0.31 -23.06
C LEU A 379 23.72 0.90 -23.78
N ASN A 380 22.63 1.44 -23.22
CA ASN A 380 22.03 2.67 -23.72
C ASN A 380 22.35 3.85 -22.77
N LEU A 381 23.12 4.83 -23.25
CA LEU A 381 23.46 6.07 -22.58
C LEU A 381 22.95 7.30 -23.36
N GLU A 382 22.07 7.10 -24.34
CA GLU A 382 21.57 8.13 -25.24
C GLU A 382 20.84 9.26 -24.49
N GLY A 383 20.96 10.50 -24.93
CA GLY A 383 20.19 11.60 -24.33
C GLY A 383 20.62 11.90 -22.89
N ASN A 384 21.93 12.04 -22.67
CA ASN A 384 22.55 12.41 -21.40
C ASN A 384 23.44 13.66 -21.57
N GLN A 385 24.23 13.99 -20.54
CA GLN A 385 25.15 15.14 -20.53
C GLN A 385 26.61 14.70 -20.49
N LEU A 386 26.92 13.52 -21.03
CA LEU A 386 28.25 12.93 -20.98
C LEU A 386 29.21 13.73 -21.86
N THR A 387 30.34 14.14 -21.29
CA THR A 387 31.45 14.78 -22.02
C THR A 387 32.54 13.78 -22.40
N SER A 388 32.62 12.68 -21.67
CA SER A 388 33.46 11.52 -21.94
C SER A 388 32.77 10.24 -21.45
N VAL A 389 33.29 9.10 -21.87
CA VAL A 389 32.97 7.78 -21.31
C VAL A 389 34.27 7.08 -20.86
N PRO A 390 34.25 6.27 -19.80
CA PRO A 390 35.44 5.60 -19.28
C PRO A 390 36.05 4.65 -20.33
N ALA A 391 37.39 4.54 -20.34
CA ALA A 391 38.10 3.65 -21.27
C ALA A 391 37.78 2.17 -20.99
N GLU A 392 37.36 1.88 -19.76
CA GLU A 392 36.93 0.59 -19.25
C GLU A 392 35.70 0.03 -19.98
N ILE A 393 34.91 0.85 -20.69
CA ILE A 393 33.88 0.34 -21.61
C ILE A 393 34.49 -0.61 -22.67
N GLY A 394 35.77 -0.44 -23.01
CA GLY A 394 36.49 -1.36 -23.88
C GLY A 394 36.68 -2.78 -23.31
N GLN A 395 36.42 -2.99 -22.02
CA GLN A 395 36.46 -4.28 -21.32
C GLN A 395 35.15 -5.08 -21.49
N LEU A 396 34.08 -4.46 -21.99
CA LEU A 396 32.79 -5.09 -22.24
C LEU A 396 32.88 -6.02 -23.47
N THR A 397 33.40 -7.23 -23.27
CA THR A 397 33.69 -8.18 -24.36
C THR A 397 32.45 -8.73 -25.07
N SER A 398 31.29 -8.70 -24.41
CA SER A 398 30.02 -9.21 -24.97
C SER A 398 29.14 -8.12 -25.59
N LEU A 399 29.62 -6.87 -25.65
CA LEU A 399 28.79 -5.73 -26.05
C LEU A 399 28.46 -5.76 -27.55
N GLU A 400 27.17 -5.77 -27.86
CA GLU A 400 26.62 -5.80 -29.21
C GLU A 400 26.05 -4.43 -29.63
N ARG A 401 25.53 -3.65 -28.67
CA ARG A 401 24.91 -2.34 -28.93
C ARG A 401 25.31 -1.32 -27.87
N LEU A 402 25.84 -0.20 -28.33
CA LEU A 402 26.23 0.95 -27.52
C LEU A 402 25.58 2.22 -28.10
N TYR A 403 24.58 2.74 -27.40
CA TYR A 403 23.90 3.99 -27.79
C TYR A 403 24.50 5.16 -27.02
N LEU A 404 25.13 6.09 -27.74
CA LEU A 404 25.79 7.28 -27.20
C LEU A 404 25.19 8.59 -27.72
N GLY A 405 24.17 8.50 -28.57
CA GLY A 405 23.58 9.67 -29.20
C GLY A 405 23.06 10.72 -28.23
N HIS A 406 22.88 11.93 -28.74
CA HIS A 406 22.37 13.05 -27.94
C HIS A 406 23.14 13.29 -26.62
N ASN A 407 24.47 13.21 -26.67
CA ASN A 407 25.39 13.58 -25.58
C ASN A 407 26.29 14.76 -25.97
N GLN A 408 27.26 15.11 -25.10
CA GLN A 408 28.26 16.17 -25.32
C GLN A 408 29.66 15.58 -25.59
N LEU A 409 29.71 14.37 -26.13
CA LEU A 409 30.96 13.66 -26.40
C LEU A 409 31.73 14.33 -27.55
N THR A 410 33.01 14.61 -27.31
CA THR A 410 33.94 15.08 -28.36
C THR A 410 34.67 13.91 -29.02
N SER A 411 34.80 12.80 -28.31
CA SER A 411 35.40 11.56 -28.80
C SER A 411 34.90 10.36 -27.99
N VAL A 412 35.09 9.17 -28.55
CA VAL A 412 34.87 7.88 -27.88
C VAL A 412 36.24 7.21 -27.71
N PRO A 413 36.49 6.49 -26.60
CA PRO A 413 37.76 5.79 -26.38
C PRO A 413 38.21 4.96 -27.61
N ALA A 414 39.49 5.09 -27.97
CA ALA A 414 40.05 4.46 -29.16
C ALA A 414 39.83 2.94 -29.21
N VAL A 415 39.89 2.29 -28.04
CA VAL A 415 39.63 0.85 -27.87
C VAL A 415 38.27 0.40 -28.44
N ILE A 416 37.22 1.24 -28.34
CA ILE A 416 35.89 0.92 -28.88
C ILE A 416 35.88 1.07 -30.40
N ARG A 417 36.49 2.16 -30.89
CA ARG A 417 36.61 2.45 -32.34
C ARG A 417 37.41 1.38 -33.08
N GLU A 418 38.45 0.83 -32.43
CA GLU A 418 39.34 -0.17 -33.02
C GLU A 418 38.78 -1.59 -32.94
N ARG A 419 38.07 -1.95 -31.86
CA ARG A 419 37.56 -3.31 -31.67
C ARG A 419 36.32 -3.61 -32.49
N ASN A 420 35.29 -2.74 -32.44
CA ASN A 420 34.04 -3.01 -33.11
C ASN A 420 33.22 -1.72 -33.34
N PRO A 421 33.52 -0.91 -34.37
CA PRO A 421 32.81 0.35 -34.63
C PRO A 421 31.33 0.14 -35.00
N SER A 422 30.91 -1.07 -35.38
CA SER A 422 29.53 -1.36 -35.80
C SER A 422 28.52 -1.38 -34.65
N ILE A 423 28.99 -1.47 -33.40
CA ILE A 423 28.13 -1.44 -32.20
C ILE A 423 27.74 -0.02 -31.79
N LEU A 424 28.36 1.00 -32.39
CA LEU A 424 28.15 2.41 -32.04
C LEU A 424 26.92 2.98 -32.74
N TYR A 425 25.95 3.39 -31.94
CA TYR A 425 24.77 4.12 -32.38
C TYR A 425 24.85 5.56 -31.84
N TRP A 426 24.87 6.52 -32.77
CA TRP A 426 25.05 7.96 -32.54
C TRP A 426 23.76 8.75 -32.59
#